data_AF-A0A4Y2N8S9-F1
#
_entry.id   AF-A0A4Y2N8S9-F1
#
_cell.length_a   1.000
_cell.length_b   1.000
_cell.length_c   1.000
_cell.angle_alpha   90.00
_cell.angle_beta   90.00
_cell.angle_gamma   90.00
#
_symmetry.space_group_name_H-M   'P 1'
#
loop_
_entity.id
_entity.type
_entity.pdbx_description
1 polymer ?
#
loop_
_entity_poly.entity_id
_entity_poly.type
_entity_poly.pdbx_seq_one_letter_code
_entity_poly.pdbx_strand_id
1 'polypeptide(L)'
;FLDMTQANYFKQAREKGVYIVGACGFDSIPADYGISLLKKKFPGDLNSVEYYVQVGQGPSGRSTNIGTFLSAVHSVTDFFRIGQFDIALKKEVFKKDLVKSNYSLHKRLPPLFYSGEVKGWCLWFMGADERVIERSQKFRYEYLNERP
;
A
#
# COMPACT_ATOMS: atom_id res chain seq x y z
N PHE A 1 2.86 12.65 -2.22
CA PHE A 1 3.24 12.69 -3.67
C PHE A 1 2.37 11.79 -4.57
N LEU A 2 2.41 10.45 -4.41
CA LEU A 2 1.81 9.49 -5.37
C LEU A 2 0.32 9.68 -5.63
N ASP A 3 -0.44 9.98 -4.57
CA ASP A 3 -1.89 10.17 -4.64
C ASP A 3 -2.25 11.38 -5.52
N MET A 4 -1.51 12.48 -5.37
CA MET A 4 -1.72 13.69 -6.17
C MET A 4 -1.31 13.50 -7.63
N THR A 5 -0.21 12.79 -7.90
CA THR A 5 0.16 12.44 -9.27
C THR A 5 -0.96 11.65 -9.94
N GLN A 6 -1.55 10.69 -9.23
CA GLN A 6 -2.70 9.95 -9.75
C GLN A 6 -3.91 10.86 -9.95
N ALA A 7 -4.31 11.65 -8.95
CA ALA A 7 -5.46 12.56 -9.06
C ALA A 7 -5.32 13.54 -10.24
N ASN A 8 -4.14 14.12 -10.44
CA ASN A 8 -3.91 15.16 -11.44
C ASN A 8 -3.82 14.62 -12.88
N TYR A 9 -3.26 13.42 -13.05
CA TYR A 9 -2.89 12.92 -14.39
C TYR A 9 -3.64 11.67 -14.84
N PHE A 10 -4.48 11.07 -14.01
CA PHE A 10 -5.19 9.82 -14.34
C PHE A 10 -5.95 9.90 -15.67
N LYS A 11 -6.77 10.94 -15.86
CA LYS A 11 -7.57 11.11 -17.09
C LYS A 11 -6.70 11.38 -18.32
N GLN A 12 -5.77 12.32 -18.21
CA GLN A 12 -4.89 12.72 -19.32
C GLN A 12 -3.98 11.57 -19.78
N ALA A 13 -3.49 10.76 -18.84
CA ALA A 13 -2.67 9.59 -19.14
C ALA A 13 -3.46 8.57 -19.96
N ARG A 14 -4.74 8.32 -19.62
CA ARG A 14 -5.62 7.42 -20.38
C ARG A 14 -5.94 7.96 -21.77
N GLU A 15 -6.27 9.25 -21.88
CA GLU A 15 -6.55 9.90 -23.17
C GLU A 15 -5.35 9.83 -24.14
N LYS A 16 -4.13 9.94 -23.60
CA LYS A 16 -2.89 9.92 -24.38
C LYS A 16 -2.25 8.54 -24.52
N GLY A 17 -2.82 7.50 -23.92
CA GLY A 17 -2.24 6.14 -23.94
C GLY A 17 -0.87 6.04 -23.21
N VAL A 18 -0.65 6.84 -22.18
CA VAL A 18 0.60 6.87 -21.40
C VAL A 18 0.40 6.15 -20.06
N TYR A 19 1.43 5.40 -19.64
CA TYR A 19 1.47 4.78 -18.32
C TYR A 19 2.31 5.61 -17.35
N ILE A 20 1.79 5.83 -16.14
CA ILE A 20 2.52 6.45 -15.02
C ILE A 20 2.70 5.38 -13.95
N VAL A 21 3.94 4.94 -13.75
CA VAL A 21 4.29 3.93 -12.73
C VAL A 21 4.90 4.64 -11.53
N GLY A 22 4.11 4.79 -10.46
CA GLY A 22 4.50 5.62 -9.31
C GLY A 22 5.22 4.89 -8.18
N ALA A 23 4.97 3.60 -7.98
CA ALA A 23 5.40 2.87 -6.80
C ALA A 23 6.33 1.69 -7.17
N CYS A 24 7.55 2.01 -7.58
CA CYS A 24 8.57 1.03 -8.01
C CYS A 24 9.58 0.67 -6.91
N GLY A 25 9.27 1.00 -5.65
CA GLY A 25 10.16 0.78 -4.51
C GLY A 25 10.23 -0.68 -4.06
N PHE A 26 11.26 -1.00 -3.28
CA PHE A 26 11.43 -2.31 -2.63
C PHE A 26 10.27 -2.66 -1.70
N ASP A 27 9.68 -1.67 -1.05
CA ASP A 27 8.58 -1.83 -0.12
C ASP A 27 7.26 -2.07 -0.89
N SER A 28 7.01 -1.25 -1.92
CA SER A 28 5.75 -1.27 -2.65
C SER A 28 5.58 -2.43 -3.65
N ILE A 29 6.62 -2.81 -4.40
CA ILE A 29 6.50 -3.88 -5.42
C ILE A 29 6.15 -5.23 -4.76
N PRO A 30 6.91 -5.74 -3.78
CA PRO A 30 6.61 -7.02 -3.14
C PRO A 30 5.28 -6.99 -2.39
N ALA A 31 4.92 -5.84 -1.81
CA ALA A 31 3.64 -5.66 -1.12
C ALA A 31 2.45 -5.82 -2.10
N ASP A 32 2.33 -5.00 -3.14
CA ASP A 32 1.17 -5.07 -4.07
C ASP A 32 1.20 -6.32 -4.97
N TYR A 33 2.39 -6.73 -5.43
CA TYR A 33 2.53 -7.97 -6.20
C TYR A 33 2.19 -9.19 -5.35
N GLY A 34 2.64 -9.22 -4.09
CA GLY A 34 2.33 -10.29 -3.14
C GLY A 34 0.84 -10.49 -2.96
N ILE A 35 0.09 -9.40 -2.77
CA ILE A 35 -1.39 -9.45 -2.70
C ILE A 35 -1.97 -10.00 -4.00
N SER A 36 -1.51 -9.50 -5.16
CA SER A 36 -2.00 -9.96 -6.47
C SER A 36 -1.74 -11.46 -6.70
N LEU A 37 -0.59 -11.96 -6.24
CA LEU A 37 -0.25 -13.39 -6.32
C LEU A 37 -1.11 -14.22 -5.37
N LEU A 38 -1.34 -13.75 -4.14
CA LEU A 38 -2.20 -14.42 -3.17
C LEU A 38 -3.63 -14.53 -3.69
N LYS A 39 -4.21 -13.45 -4.24
CA LYS A 39 -5.56 -13.48 -4.82
C LYS A 39 -5.73 -14.55 -5.91
N LYS A 40 -4.69 -14.78 -6.73
CA LYS A 40 -4.72 -15.81 -7.78
C LYS A 40 -4.61 -17.24 -7.27
N LYS A 41 -3.98 -17.43 -6.10
CA LYS A 41 -3.69 -18.76 -5.54
C LYS A 41 -4.61 -19.15 -4.39
N PHE A 42 -5.28 -18.19 -3.77
CA PHE A 42 -6.17 -18.43 -2.66
C PHE A 42 -7.47 -19.07 -3.15
N PRO A 43 -7.89 -20.21 -2.60
CA PRO A 43 -9.15 -20.83 -2.98
C PRO A 43 -10.31 -20.01 -2.43
N GLY A 44 -10.88 -19.14 -3.26
CA GLY A 44 -12.00 -18.27 -2.92
C GLY A 44 -11.60 -16.80 -2.72
N ASP A 45 -12.41 -16.06 -1.97
CA ASP A 45 -12.20 -14.63 -1.75
C ASP A 45 -11.12 -14.37 -0.69
N LEU A 46 -10.07 -13.66 -1.08
CA LEU A 46 -9.02 -13.23 -0.17
C LEU A 46 -9.52 -12.06 0.66
N ASN A 47 -9.83 -12.31 1.93
CA ASN A 47 -10.42 -11.30 2.81
C ASN A 47 -9.41 -10.32 3.43
N SER A 48 -8.26 -10.84 3.84
CA SER A 48 -7.32 -10.11 4.68
C SER A 48 -5.95 -10.74 4.62
N VAL A 49 -4.89 -9.92 4.61
CA VAL A 49 -3.51 -10.37 4.56
C VAL A 49 -2.69 -9.63 5.60
N GLU A 50 -1.96 -10.38 6.42
CA GLU A 50 -0.83 -9.85 7.19
C GLU A 50 0.45 -10.24 6.45
N TYR A 51 1.29 -9.25 6.12
CA TYR A 51 2.62 -9.51 5.58
C TYR A 51 3.66 -8.92 6.52
N TYR A 52 4.80 -9.61 6.61
CA TYR A 52 5.88 -9.26 7.52
C TYR A 52 7.14 -8.99 6.71
N VAL A 53 7.88 -7.96 7.10
CA VAL A 53 9.18 -7.63 6.51
C VAL A 53 10.24 -7.73 7.59
N GLN A 54 11.24 -8.57 7.34
CA GLN A 54 12.45 -8.64 8.14
C GLN A 54 13.60 -8.12 7.29
N VAL A 55 14.30 -7.10 7.79
CA VAL A 55 15.49 -6.58 7.12
C VAL A 55 16.71 -7.04 7.89
N GLY A 56 17.53 -7.87 7.24
CA GLY A 56 18.78 -8.37 7.81
C GLY A 56 19.84 -7.30 7.97
N GLN A 57 20.91 -7.66 8.67
CA GLN A 57 22.10 -6.84 8.88
C GLN A 57 23.33 -7.64 8.45
N GLY A 58 24.21 -7.01 7.65
CA GLY A 58 25.49 -7.60 7.27
C GLY A 58 26.59 -7.31 8.30
N PRO A 59 27.80 -7.87 8.12
CA PRO A 59 28.94 -7.61 9.02
C PRO A 59 29.30 -6.13 9.16
N SER A 60 29.12 -5.36 8.09
CA SER A 60 29.34 -3.90 8.05
C SER A 60 28.15 -3.09 8.57
N GLY A 61 27.14 -3.75 9.14
CA GLY A 61 25.90 -3.12 9.58
C GLY A 61 24.84 -3.03 8.50
N ARG A 62 23.93 -2.07 8.68
CA ARG A 62 22.82 -1.80 7.77
C ARG A 62 22.95 -0.37 7.25
N SER A 63 22.99 -0.22 5.94
CA SER A 63 22.93 1.09 5.28
C SER A 63 21.52 1.34 4.73
N THR A 64 21.11 2.61 4.71
CA THR A 64 19.92 3.06 3.98
C THR A 64 20.36 4.02 2.88
N ASN A 65 19.58 4.11 1.80
CA ASN A 65 19.84 5.08 0.75
C ASN A 65 19.33 6.47 1.16
N ILE A 66 20.02 7.53 0.74
CA ILE A 66 19.59 8.92 0.99
C ILE A 66 18.17 9.20 0.47
N GLY A 67 17.80 8.61 -0.66
CA GLY A 67 16.45 8.71 -1.22
C GLY A 67 15.40 8.14 -0.26
N THR A 68 15.66 6.97 0.34
CA THR A 68 14.77 6.38 1.37
C THR A 68 14.64 7.30 2.58
N PHE A 69 15.75 7.89 3.05
CA PHE A 69 15.72 8.84 4.16
C PHE A 69 14.86 10.08 3.85
N LEU A 70 15.09 10.71 2.68
CA LEU A 70 14.32 11.87 2.26
C LEU A 70 12.83 11.53 2.09
N SER A 71 12.51 10.39 1.48
CA SER A 71 11.13 9.92 1.37
C SER A 71 10.49 9.74 2.74
N ALA A 72 11.19 9.13 3.70
CA ALA A 72 10.67 8.95 5.06
C ALA A 72 10.38 10.30 5.75
N VAL A 73 11.26 11.28 5.62
CA VAL A 73 11.04 12.64 6.14
C VAL A 73 9.80 13.27 5.51
N HIS A 74 9.66 13.19 4.19
CA HIS A 74 8.47 13.71 3.50
C HIS A 74 7.19 12.94 3.89
N SER A 75 7.26 11.63 4.09
CA SER A 75 6.14 10.80 4.53
C SER A 75 5.56 11.27 5.87
N VAL A 76 6.39 11.75 6.80
CA VAL A 76 5.90 12.33 8.07
C VAL A 76 5.02 13.55 7.80
N THR A 77 5.44 14.45 6.90
CA THR A 77 4.64 15.63 6.57
C THR A 77 3.37 15.28 5.77
N ASP A 78 3.46 14.32 4.87
CA ASP A 78 2.33 13.82 4.07
C ASP A 78 1.30 13.12 4.95
N PHE A 79 1.70 12.50 6.06
CA PHE A 79 0.80 11.85 7.02
C PHE A 79 -0.27 12.80 7.57
N PHE A 80 0.10 14.05 7.84
CA PHE A 80 -0.85 15.08 8.30
C PHE A 80 -1.78 15.61 7.19
N ARG A 81 -1.56 15.20 5.94
CA ARG A 81 -2.30 15.67 4.76
C ARG A 81 -3.10 14.58 4.05
N ILE A 82 -3.13 13.37 4.61
CA ILE A 82 -3.80 12.19 4.02
C ILE A 82 -5.24 12.49 3.58
N GLY A 83 -6.03 13.16 4.42
CA GLY A 83 -7.42 13.48 4.08
C GLY A 83 -7.58 14.35 2.82
N GLN A 84 -6.63 15.25 2.55
CA GLN A 84 -6.64 16.07 1.33
C GLN A 84 -6.40 15.21 0.10
N PHE A 85 -5.49 14.23 0.19
CA PHE A 85 -5.20 13.30 -0.88
C PHE A 85 -6.38 12.38 -1.18
N ASP A 86 -7.07 11.90 -0.14
CA ASP A 86 -8.27 11.06 -0.29
C ASP A 86 -9.42 11.81 -0.97
N ILE A 87 -9.64 13.08 -0.61
CA ILE A 87 -10.64 13.94 -1.26
C ILE A 87 -10.31 14.14 -2.74
N ALA A 88 -9.05 14.43 -3.06
CA ALA A 88 -8.59 14.61 -4.44
C ALA A 88 -8.79 13.33 -5.27
N LEU A 89 -8.39 12.17 -4.73
CA LEU A 89 -8.58 10.88 -5.37
C LEU A 89 -10.07 10.54 -5.57
N LYS A 90 -10.93 10.80 -4.57
CA LYS A 90 -12.39 10.55 -4.71
C LYS A 90 -13.05 11.47 -5.75
N LYS A 91 -12.55 12.70 -5.85
CA LYS A 91 -13.04 13.67 -6.83
C LYS A 91 -12.62 13.33 -8.26
N GLU A 92 -11.36 12.94 -8.47
CA GLU A 92 -10.80 12.82 -9.83
C GLU A 92 -10.73 11.37 -10.35
N VAL A 93 -10.64 10.37 -9.47
CA VAL A 93 -10.26 8.99 -9.85
C VAL A 93 -11.23 7.92 -9.36
N PHE A 94 -11.66 7.95 -8.10
CA PHE A 94 -12.43 6.86 -7.50
C PHE A 94 -13.82 7.32 -7.04
N LYS A 95 -14.89 6.83 -7.68
CA LYS A 95 -16.28 7.11 -7.32
C LYS A 95 -16.87 6.06 -6.39
N LYS A 96 -16.36 4.84 -6.44
CA LYS A 96 -16.88 3.74 -5.61
C LYS A 96 -16.06 3.61 -4.33
N ASP A 97 -16.74 3.51 -3.20
CA ASP A 97 -16.10 3.14 -1.93
C ASP A 97 -15.88 1.61 -1.90
N LEU A 98 -14.78 1.16 -1.30
CA LEU A 98 -14.49 -0.27 -1.16
C LEU A 98 -15.52 -0.95 -0.27
N VAL A 99 -15.88 -2.18 -0.62
CA VAL A 99 -16.75 -3.02 0.22
C VAL A 99 -16.03 -3.32 1.54
N LYS A 100 -16.67 -2.98 2.65
CA LYS A 100 -16.16 -3.36 3.98
C LYS A 100 -16.39 -4.84 4.20
N SER A 101 -15.36 -5.55 4.63
CA SER A 101 -15.52 -6.95 5.04
C SER A 101 -16.22 -7.05 6.39
N ASN A 102 -17.06 -8.08 6.55
CA ASN A 102 -17.65 -8.48 7.82
C ASN A 102 -16.65 -9.21 8.73
N TYR A 103 -15.51 -9.68 8.19
CA TYR A 103 -14.49 -10.46 8.89
C TYR A 103 -13.17 -9.69 8.93
N SER A 104 -13.14 -8.48 9.49
CA SER A 104 -11.90 -7.70 9.57
C SER A 104 -10.91 -8.32 10.55
N LEU A 105 -9.62 -8.22 10.25
CA LEU A 105 -8.57 -8.59 11.20
C LEU A 105 -8.63 -7.65 12.41
N HIS A 106 -8.54 -8.24 13.61
CA HIS A 106 -8.46 -7.45 14.83
C HIS A 106 -7.15 -6.65 14.87
N LYS A 107 -7.25 -5.35 15.15
CA LYS A 107 -6.07 -4.52 15.40
C LYS A 107 -5.39 -4.98 16.69
N ARG A 108 -4.11 -5.37 16.60
CA ARG A 108 -3.30 -5.75 17.77
C ARG A 108 -2.78 -4.49 18.47
N LEU A 109 -3.33 -4.19 19.65
CA LEU A 109 -2.87 -3.09 20.49
C LEU A 109 -2.29 -3.66 21.79
N PRO A 110 -1.07 -3.28 22.21
CA PRO A 110 -0.17 -2.28 21.60
C PRO A 110 0.45 -2.74 20.26
N PRO A 111 1.03 -1.81 19.45
CA PRO A 111 1.58 -2.12 18.11
C PRO A 111 2.79 -3.07 18.13
N LEU A 112 3.38 -3.30 19.31
CA LEU A 112 4.44 -4.27 19.54
C LEU A 112 3.82 -5.58 20.03
N PHE A 113 4.05 -6.67 19.31
CA PHE A 113 3.53 -7.99 19.67
C PHE A 113 4.49 -9.10 19.23
N TYR A 114 4.41 -10.25 19.89
CA TYR A 114 5.10 -11.45 19.42
C TYR A 114 4.24 -12.20 18.42
N SER A 115 4.78 -12.52 17.25
CA SER A 115 4.08 -13.31 16.22
C SER A 115 4.55 -14.75 16.23
N GLY A 116 3.62 -15.68 16.38
CA GLY A 116 3.88 -17.12 16.26
C GLY A 116 4.29 -17.53 14.84
N GLU A 117 3.78 -16.83 13.82
CA GLU A 117 4.02 -17.12 12.40
C GLU A 117 5.48 -16.90 12.01
N VAL A 118 6.04 -15.75 12.40
CA VAL A 118 7.45 -15.41 12.11
C VAL A 118 8.39 -15.73 13.27
N LYS A 119 7.87 -16.27 14.38
CA LYS A 119 8.61 -16.60 15.61
C LYS A 119 9.51 -15.45 16.07
N GLY A 120 8.92 -14.25 16.17
CA GLY A 120 9.67 -13.03 16.48
C GLY A 120 8.78 -11.89 16.96
N TRP A 121 9.44 -10.87 17.54
CA TRP A 121 8.79 -9.62 17.92
C TRP A 121 8.57 -8.74 16.70
N CYS A 122 7.32 -8.33 16.51
CA CYS A 122 6.86 -7.51 15.39
C CYS A 122 6.39 -6.16 15.90
N LEU A 123 6.68 -5.12 15.12
CA LEU A 123 6.16 -3.76 15.31
C LEU A 123 5.39 -3.36 14.05
N TRP A 124 4.29 -2.62 14.21
CA TRP A 124 3.58 -2.03 13.09
C TRP A 124 4.49 -1.19 12.19
N PHE A 125 4.45 -1.47 10.90
CA PHE A 125 5.14 -0.67 9.89
C PHE A 125 4.23 0.46 9.41
N MET A 126 4.51 1.69 9.85
CA MET A 126 3.79 2.89 9.39
C MET A 126 4.35 3.37 8.04
N GLY A 127 4.30 2.49 7.04
CA GLY A 127 4.83 2.73 5.69
C GLY A 127 3.79 3.27 4.71
N ALA A 128 4.26 3.63 3.51
CA ALA A 128 3.39 4.07 2.41
C ALA A 128 2.65 2.91 1.70
N ASP A 129 3.08 1.66 1.93
CA ASP A 129 2.64 0.48 1.19
C ASP A 129 1.16 0.17 1.35
N GLU A 130 0.59 0.37 2.54
CA GLU A 130 -0.84 0.19 2.77
C GLU A 130 -1.66 1.02 1.78
N ARG A 131 -1.27 2.29 1.58
CA ARG A 131 -1.94 3.20 0.63
C ARG A 131 -1.69 2.81 -0.83
N VAL A 132 -0.54 2.22 -1.16
CA VAL A 132 -0.29 1.69 -2.50
C VAL A 132 -1.23 0.51 -2.78
N ILE A 133 -1.31 -0.46 -1.87
CA ILE A 133 -2.19 -1.62 -1.97
C ILE A 133 -3.64 -1.17 -2.06
N GLU A 134 -4.09 -0.26 -1.18
CA GLU A 134 -5.47 0.25 -1.19
C GLU A 134 -5.84 0.88 -2.54
N ARG A 135 -4.96 1.67 -3.14
CA ARG A 135 -5.22 2.29 -4.45
C ARG A 135 -5.27 1.25 -5.57
N SER A 136 -4.40 0.24 -5.53
CA SER A 136 -4.47 -0.88 -6.46
C SER A 136 -5.79 -1.65 -6.33
N GLN A 137 -6.27 -1.93 -5.10
CA GLN A 137 -7.57 -2.59 -4.90
C GLN A 137 -8.75 -1.70 -5.31
N LYS A 138 -8.73 -0.39 -5.00
CA LYS A 138 -9.75 0.58 -5.48
C LYS A 138 -9.81 0.60 -7.00
N PHE A 139 -8.67 0.61 -7.67
CA PHE A 139 -8.62 0.59 -9.13
C PHE A 139 -9.22 -0.70 -9.72
N ARG A 140 -8.83 -1.87 -9.18
CA ARG A 140 -9.37 -3.17 -9.60
C ARG A 140 -10.89 -3.24 -9.40
N TYR A 141 -11.37 -2.77 -8.25
CA TYR A 141 -12.79 -2.74 -7.94
C TYR A 141 -13.60 -1.82 -8.85
N GLU A 142 -13.09 -0.61 -9.09
CA GLU A 142 -13.84 0.38 -9.85
C GLU A 142 -13.82 0.14 -11.36
N TYR A 143 -12.66 -0.23 -11.90
CA TYR A 143 -12.41 -0.28 -13.34
C TYR A 143 -12.33 -1.68 -13.92
N LEU A 144 -12.01 -2.71 -13.11
CA LEU A 144 -11.88 -4.10 -13.58
C LEU A 144 -13.00 -5.00 -13.06
N ASN A 145 -13.94 -4.48 -12.26
CA ASN A 145 -15.01 -5.23 -11.60
C ASN A 145 -14.50 -6.44 -10.81
N GLU A 146 -13.28 -6.35 -10.27
CA GLU A 146 -12.69 -7.38 -9.44
C GLU A 146 -12.98 -7.05 -7.96
N ARG A 147 -13.42 -8.04 -7.19
CA ARG A 147 -13.62 -7.84 -5.75
C ARG A 147 -12.29 -7.44 -5.08
N PRO A 148 -12.26 -6.38 -4.26
CA PRO A 148 -11.04 -5.91 -3.61
C PRO A 148 -10.47 -6.97 -2.68
#